data_AF-A0A972EKW5-F1
#
_entry.id   AF-A0A972EKW5-F1
#
_cell.length_a   1.000
_cell.length_b   1.000
_cell.length_c   1.000
_cell.angle_alpha   90.00
_cell.angle_beta   90.00
_cell.angle_gamma   90.00
#
_symmetry.space_group_name_H-M   'P 1'
#
loop_
_entity.id
_entity.type
_entity.pdbx_description
1 polymer ?
#
loop_
_entity_poly.entity_id
_entity_poly.type
_entity_poly.pdbx_seq_one_letter_code
_entity_poly.pdbx_strand_id
1 'polypeptide(L)'
;MVNLRKHFVTLVLSIVIAVSVLTGCARKEEPISQLPTEMGSLPQMDSAAVEEEPLPTMQNYVSGTQEYENFPKRPNYMPGEEVDYIVQAGDTLPALAARFNTSESEIRAANPIIPMEVTTLPPGMPMKIPIYYRSLWGNPYQILPDGLFPFGPAQIGFNARSFVDRQPGWFKYYTAYTGDNNRRGGEIIDYIAENYSISPRLLLALLEYRTGALSSPTRPENIDSDSVMGFGGVNSKHLAAQMNRLSNYLNEKFYQYREGNLLEYTLTDGSIVRIDPWQNAASAAIQHYFSEILSPNEFYYAISEAGFIATYKSLFGEFPEQTDFIPGSLTQPEFTLPFEVGKSWAFTGGPHAAWGDSAPYSAIDFAPPTAASGCVYSDEWVTAPADGVIVRTDFGVAVLDLDGDGDERTGWNIFFLHLLTSSIPPKGTVLKQGQPIGHPSCDGGTSTGTHVHLARKYNGEWISAGGVIPFEFDNWRVENGAGPYLGSIRRYSSIVIASESAEYMSLIHHGPPLVPTQTPTAKPK
;
A
#
# COMPACT_ATOMS: atom_id res chain seq x y z
N MET A 1 -36.74 50.64 3.56
CA MET A 1 -35.48 51.09 2.93
C MET A 1 -34.36 51.30 3.96
N VAL A 2 -34.16 50.38 4.94
CA VAL A 2 -33.03 50.44 5.90
C VAL A 2 -32.36 49.07 6.17
N ASN A 3 -32.96 47.94 5.78
CA ASN A 3 -32.37 46.60 6.09
C ASN A 3 -31.61 45.90 4.95
N LEU A 4 -31.40 46.55 3.80
CA LEU A 4 -30.64 45.95 2.69
C LEU A 4 -29.13 46.28 2.69
N ARG A 5 -28.66 47.12 3.62
CA ARG A 5 -27.26 47.58 3.66
C ARG A 5 -26.35 46.80 4.62
N LYS A 6 -26.91 45.95 5.50
CA LYS A 6 -26.12 45.16 6.47
C LYS A 6 -25.69 43.79 5.95
N HIS A 7 -26.35 43.22 4.94
CA HIS A 7 -25.96 41.91 4.38
C HIS A 7 -24.92 41.97 3.25
N PHE A 8 -24.66 43.15 2.69
CA PHE A 8 -23.61 43.32 1.68
C PHE A 8 -22.21 43.55 2.29
N VAL A 9 -22.14 44.04 3.53
CA VAL A 9 -20.85 44.32 4.20
C VAL A 9 -20.26 43.07 4.84
N THR A 10 -21.09 42.12 5.29
CA THR A 10 -20.62 40.85 5.86
C THR A 10 -20.14 39.86 4.78
N LEU A 11 -20.73 39.90 3.56
CA LEU A 11 -20.34 39.02 2.46
C LEU A 11 -18.99 39.42 1.81
N VAL A 12 -18.64 40.72 1.83
CA VAL A 12 -17.35 41.21 1.30
C VAL A 12 -16.21 41.02 2.30
N LEU A 13 -16.48 41.01 3.61
CA LEU A 13 -15.45 40.79 4.63
C LEU A 13 -15.01 39.31 4.73
N SER A 14 -15.88 38.37 4.41
CA SER A 14 -15.56 36.93 4.37
C SER A 14 -14.77 36.52 3.11
N ILE A 15 -14.85 37.29 2.02
CA ILE A 15 -14.11 37.01 0.78
C ILE A 15 -12.68 37.61 0.81
N VAL A 16 -12.43 38.65 1.62
CA VAL A 16 -11.08 39.23 1.76
C VAL A 16 -10.18 38.44 2.73
N ILE A 17 -10.76 37.67 3.66
CA ILE A 17 -10.02 36.77 4.56
C ILE A 17 -9.66 35.43 3.89
N ALA A 18 -10.31 35.07 2.78
CA ALA A 18 -10.02 33.84 2.02
C ALA A 18 -8.96 34.00 0.91
N VAL A 19 -8.38 35.20 0.71
CA VAL A 19 -7.38 35.47 -0.35
C VAL A 19 -6.02 35.96 0.20
N SER A 20 -5.80 35.91 1.52
CA SER A 20 -4.55 36.40 2.14
C SER A 20 -3.58 35.31 2.65
N VAL A 21 -3.68 34.06 2.18
CA VAL A 21 -2.67 33.01 2.42
C VAL A 21 -2.03 32.55 1.11
N LEU A 22 -1.58 33.49 0.27
CA LEU A 22 -0.70 33.20 -0.87
C LEU A 22 0.17 34.43 -1.15
N THR A 23 1.10 34.77 -0.25
CA THR A 23 2.33 35.50 -0.57
C THR A 23 3.22 35.56 0.67
N GLY A 24 4.45 35.08 0.54
CA GLY A 24 5.55 35.54 1.40
C GLY A 24 6.48 34.43 1.89
N CYS A 25 7.54 34.18 1.12
CA CYS A 25 8.90 34.10 1.65
C CYS A 25 9.87 34.40 0.49
N ALA A 26 9.97 35.68 0.15
CA ALA A 26 11.11 36.21 -0.58
C ALA A 26 12.29 36.24 0.40
N ARG A 27 13.40 35.58 0.02
CA ARG A 27 14.65 35.52 0.76
C ARG A 27 15.26 36.93 0.79
N LYS A 28 15.45 37.47 2.00
CA LYS A 28 16.13 38.74 2.23
C LYS A 28 17.64 38.48 2.13
N GLU A 29 18.28 39.04 1.11
CA GLU A 29 19.75 39.14 1.06
C GLU A 29 20.20 40.20 2.07
N GLU A 30 21.13 39.82 2.95
CA GLU A 30 21.88 40.73 3.80
C GLU A 30 23.32 40.84 3.28
N PRO A 31 23.99 41.99 3.48
CA PRO A 31 25.12 42.41 2.68
C PRO A 31 26.46 41.80 3.16
N ILE A 32 27.36 41.64 2.20
CA ILE A 32 28.76 41.21 2.40
C ILE A 32 29.47 42.21 3.32
N SER A 33 29.87 41.72 4.50
CA SER A 33 30.80 42.40 5.41
C SER A 33 32.23 42.07 5.02
N GLN A 34 33.03 43.12 4.84
CA GLN A 34 34.46 43.08 4.51
C GLN A 34 35.28 42.43 5.63
N LEU A 35 36.15 41.48 5.29
CA LEU A 35 37.21 41.01 6.20
C LEU A 35 38.51 41.80 5.95
N PRO A 36 39.29 42.09 7.00
CA PRO A 36 40.44 42.99 6.91
C PRO A 36 41.69 42.31 6.35
N THR A 37 42.46 43.12 5.63
CA THR A 37 43.82 42.89 5.19
C THR A 37 44.78 42.95 6.38
N GLU A 38 45.34 41.83 6.84
CA GLU A 38 46.65 41.82 7.51
C GLU A 38 47.42 40.53 7.25
N MET A 39 48.60 40.70 6.65
CA MET A 39 49.66 39.71 6.49
C MET A 39 50.33 39.51 7.86
N GLY A 40 50.14 38.34 8.46
CA GLY A 40 50.89 37.88 9.64
C GLY A 40 51.61 36.57 9.32
N SER A 41 52.92 36.63 9.15
CA SER A 41 53.81 35.48 8.99
C SER A 41 53.90 34.65 10.27
N LEU A 42 53.72 33.33 10.16
CA LEU A 42 53.97 32.35 11.22
C LEU A 42 54.75 31.13 10.66
N PRO A 43 55.43 30.37 11.54
CA PRO A 43 56.77 29.84 11.30
C PRO A 43 56.80 28.48 10.58
N GLN A 44 57.95 28.23 9.96
CA GLN A 44 58.34 27.01 9.30
C GLN A 44 58.49 25.86 10.30
N MET A 45 57.75 24.76 10.09
CA MET A 45 57.90 23.51 10.83
C MET A 45 57.67 22.31 9.89
N ASP A 46 58.41 21.23 10.16
CA ASP A 46 58.91 20.18 9.26
C ASP A 46 57.92 19.40 8.39
N SER A 47 58.48 18.90 7.28
CA SER A 47 57.85 18.03 6.29
C SER A 47 57.52 16.63 6.82
N ALA A 48 56.29 16.21 6.66
CA ALA A 48 55.93 14.80 6.49
C ALA A 48 55.09 14.67 5.21
N ALA A 49 55.50 13.76 4.33
CA ALA A 49 54.87 13.52 3.04
C ALA A 49 53.43 13.03 3.21
N VAL A 50 52.48 13.76 2.65
CA VAL A 50 51.11 13.30 2.40
C VAL A 50 51.04 13.08 0.89
N GLU A 51 50.76 11.85 0.47
CA GLU A 51 50.39 11.55 -0.91
C GLU A 51 49.08 12.28 -1.23
N GLU A 52 49.15 13.32 -2.07
CA GLU A 52 47.98 13.90 -2.71
C GLU A 52 47.53 12.95 -3.83
N GLU A 53 46.40 12.27 -3.64
CA GLU A 53 45.75 11.59 -4.76
C GLU A 53 45.25 12.64 -5.77
N PRO A 54 45.52 12.45 -7.08
CA PRO A 54 45.08 13.41 -8.09
C PRO A 54 43.56 13.40 -8.22
N LEU A 55 42.98 14.59 -8.35
CA LEU A 55 41.57 14.77 -8.69
C LEU A 55 41.18 13.91 -9.90
N PRO A 56 40.03 13.23 -9.86
CA PRO A 56 39.62 12.32 -10.92
C PRO A 56 39.46 13.07 -12.24
N THR A 57 40.11 12.55 -13.29
CA THR A 57 40.02 13.09 -14.66
C THR A 57 38.71 12.67 -15.33
N MET A 58 38.28 13.41 -16.36
CA MET A 58 37.08 13.17 -17.18
C MET A 58 36.95 11.74 -17.76
N GLN A 59 38.03 10.95 -17.75
CA GLN A 59 38.02 9.55 -18.16
C GLN A 59 37.35 8.62 -17.13
N ASN A 60 37.39 8.97 -15.84
CA ASN A 60 36.72 8.20 -14.78
C ASN A 60 35.19 8.36 -14.79
N TYR A 61 34.67 9.46 -15.37
CA TYR A 61 33.23 9.65 -15.58
C TYR A 61 32.66 8.76 -16.70
N VAL A 62 33.50 8.29 -17.63
CA VAL A 62 33.10 7.35 -18.68
C VAL A 62 33.25 5.89 -18.23
N SER A 63 34.16 5.60 -17.28
CA SER A 63 34.25 4.26 -16.68
C SER A 63 33.05 3.98 -15.79
N GLY A 64 32.57 5.02 -15.09
CA GLY A 64 31.28 5.12 -14.40
C GLY A 64 30.06 5.19 -15.35
N THR A 65 30.23 4.96 -16.66
CA THR A 65 29.16 4.61 -17.62
C THR A 65 29.37 3.26 -18.38
N GLN A 66 30.35 2.40 -17.99
CA GLN A 66 30.41 0.98 -18.45
C GLN A 66 29.82 -0.19 -17.59
N GLU A 67 29.67 -0.11 -16.25
CA GLU A 67 29.14 -1.22 -15.41
C GLU A 67 27.60 -1.37 -15.36
N TYR A 68 26.81 -0.29 -15.42
CA TYR A 68 25.32 -0.24 -15.41
C TYR A 68 24.63 -0.82 -16.65
N GLU A 69 25.36 -1.14 -17.73
CA GLU A 69 24.81 -1.79 -18.93
C GLU A 69 24.92 -3.32 -18.94
N ASN A 70 25.53 -3.93 -17.91
CA ASN A 70 25.94 -5.34 -17.93
C ASN A 70 24.94 -6.33 -17.30
N PHE A 71 23.68 -5.94 -17.09
CA PHE A 71 22.64 -6.93 -16.79
C PHE A 71 22.14 -7.61 -18.08
N PRO A 72 21.67 -8.88 -18.02
CA PRO A 72 21.17 -9.57 -19.18
C PRO A 72 20.02 -8.80 -19.84
N LYS A 73 20.23 -8.29 -21.06
CA LYS A 73 19.17 -7.64 -21.83
C LYS A 73 18.34 -8.73 -22.53
N ARG A 74 17.01 -8.61 -22.50
CA ARG A 74 16.15 -9.47 -23.31
C ARG A 74 16.38 -9.16 -24.81
N PRO A 75 16.19 -10.14 -25.71
CA PRO A 75 16.22 -9.87 -27.14
C PRO A 75 15.07 -8.95 -27.56
N ASN A 76 15.19 -8.37 -28.75
CA ASN A 76 14.07 -7.69 -29.40
C ASN A 76 13.12 -8.75 -29.97
N TYR A 77 11.83 -8.59 -29.72
CA TYR A 77 10.79 -9.50 -30.21
C TYR A 77 9.99 -8.86 -31.34
N MET A 78 9.56 -9.67 -32.30
CA MET A 78 8.61 -9.24 -33.32
C MET A 78 7.22 -9.04 -32.71
N PRO A 79 6.40 -8.12 -33.23
CA PRO A 79 5.02 -7.96 -32.78
C PRO A 79 4.23 -9.27 -32.87
N GLY A 80 3.61 -9.69 -31.76
CA GLY A 80 2.84 -10.93 -31.66
C GLY A 80 3.69 -12.20 -31.56
N GLU A 81 5.01 -12.08 -31.40
CA GLU A 81 5.88 -13.23 -31.15
C GLU A 81 5.49 -13.90 -29.82
N GLU A 82 5.37 -15.24 -29.83
CA GLU A 82 5.05 -15.99 -28.62
C GLU A 82 6.31 -16.25 -27.79
N VAL A 83 6.35 -15.70 -26.59
CA VAL A 83 7.45 -15.87 -25.65
C VAL A 83 7.08 -16.83 -24.52
N ASP A 84 8.09 -17.52 -23.98
CA ASP A 84 7.91 -18.40 -22.82
C ASP A 84 7.71 -17.59 -21.54
N TYR A 85 6.70 -17.97 -20.77
CA TYR A 85 6.41 -17.42 -19.45
C TYR A 85 6.09 -18.55 -18.47
N ILE A 86 6.60 -18.45 -17.24
CA ILE A 86 6.20 -19.31 -16.14
C ILE A 86 5.35 -18.47 -15.21
N VAL A 87 4.12 -18.91 -14.95
CA VAL A 87 3.18 -18.21 -14.07
C VAL A 87 3.77 -18.03 -12.69
N GLN A 88 3.67 -16.81 -12.18
CA GLN A 88 4.08 -16.42 -10.83
C GLN A 88 2.85 -16.34 -9.92
N ALA A 89 3.05 -16.44 -8.61
CA ALA A 89 1.94 -16.41 -7.65
C ALA A 89 1.10 -15.13 -7.79
N GLY A 90 -0.22 -15.31 -7.89
CA GLY A 90 -1.19 -14.22 -8.01
C GLY A 90 -1.20 -13.48 -9.36
N ASP A 91 -0.53 -14.01 -10.38
CA ASP A 91 -0.72 -13.52 -11.74
C ASP A 91 -2.19 -13.66 -12.17
N THR A 92 -2.65 -12.67 -12.93
CA THR A 92 -3.98 -12.65 -13.55
C THR A 92 -3.85 -12.32 -15.03
N LEU A 93 -4.81 -12.77 -15.84
CA LEU A 93 -4.78 -12.49 -17.29
C LEU A 93 -4.79 -11.00 -17.63
N PRO A 94 -5.61 -10.12 -17.01
CA PRO A 94 -5.56 -8.69 -17.28
C PRO A 94 -4.18 -8.08 -16.99
N ALA A 95 -3.55 -8.47 -15.87
CA ALA A 95 -2.24 -7.95 -15.50
C ALA A 95 -1.15 -8.40 -16.48
N LEU A 96 -1.14 -9.69 -16.86
CA LEU A 96 -0.19 -10.20 -17.86
C LEU A 96 -0.40 -9.55 -19.23
N ALA A 97 -1.66 -9.36 -19.66
CA ALA A 97 -1.96 -8.66 -20.90
C ALA A 97 -1.37 -7.24 -20.91
N ALA A 98 -1.53 -6.49 -19.82
CA ALA A 98 -0.95 -5.15 -19.69
C ALA A 98 0.59 -5.15 -19.72
N ARG A 99 1.24 -6.04 -18.95
CA ARG A 99 2.70 -6.17 -18.87
C ARG A 99 3.34 -6.47 -20.23
N PHE A 100 2.79 -7.46 -20.93
CA PHE A 100 3.26 -7.92 -22.24
C PHE A 100 2.71 -7.12 -23.42
N ASN A 101 1.88 -6.09 -23.15
CA ASN A 101 1.27 -5.22 -24.15
C ASN A 101 0.44 -6.01 -25.19
N THR A 102 -0.31 -7.01 -24.73
CA THR A 102 -1.18 -7.88 -25.53
C THR A 102 -2.61 -7.84 -24.96
N SER A 103 -3.46 -8.78 -25.36
CA SER A 103 -4.84 -8.93 -24.90
C SER A 103 -5.07 -10.27 -24.22
N GLU A 104 -6.05 -10.34 -23.31
CA GLU A 104 -6.46 -11.61 -22.70
C GLU A 104 -6.89 -12.63 -23.76
N SER A 105 -7.53 -12.18 -24.84
CA SER A 105 -7.96 -13.06 -25.93
C SER A 105 -6.78 -13.71 -26.66
N GLU A 106 -5.71 -12.96 -26.91
CA GLU A 106 -4.48 -13.49 -27.50
C GLU A 106 -3.77 -14.46 -26.55
N ILE A 107 -3.68 -14.14 -25.26
CA ILE A 107 -3.12 -15.06 -24.25
C ILE A 107 -3.91 -16.37 -24.19
N ARG A 108 -5.25 -16.30 -24.16
CA ARG A 108 -6.11 -17.50 -24.14
C ARG A 108 -6.01 -18.30 -25.44
N ALA A 109 -5.87 -17.63 -26.59
CA ALA A 109 -5.68 -18.31 -27.88
C ALA A 109 -4.37 -19.12 -27.92
N ALA A 110 -3.28 -18.56 -27.36
CA ALA A 110 -2.00 -19.25 -27.23
C ALA A 110 -2.01 -20.34 -26.14
N ASN A 111 -2.92 -20.24 -25.16
CA ASN A 111 -3.02 -21.17 -24.01
C ASN A 111 -4.47 -21.67 -23.83
N PRO A 112 -4.99 -22.53 -24.73
CA PRO A 112 -6.38 -22.96 -24.72
C PRO A 112 -6.79 -23.79 -23.50
N ILE A 113 -5.83 -24.18 -22.65
CA ILE A 113 -6.09 -24.88 -21.39
C ILE A 113 -6.63 -23.96 -20.28
N ILE A 114 -6.55 -22.64 -20.44
CA ILE A 114 -6.98 -21.68 -19.41
C ILE A 114 -8.51 -21.53 -19.44
N PRO A 115 -9.22 -21.87 -18.35
CA PRO A 115 -10.68 -21.76 -18.31
C PRO A 115 -11.15 -20.30 -18.28
N MET A 116 -12.37 -20.04 -18.74
CA MET A 116 -12.91 -18.68 -18.83
C MET A 116 -12.99 -18.00 -17.46
N GLU A 117 -13.46 -18.74 -16.44
CA GLU A 117 -13.71 -18.27 -15.07
C GLU A 117 -12.44 -18.22 -14.19
N VAL A 118 -11.25 -18.33 -14.79
CA VAL A 118 -10.00 -18.26 -14.01
C VAL A 118 -9.86 -16.87 -13.37
N THR A 119 -9.54 -16.83 -12.08
CA THR A 119 -9.19 -15.59 -11.37
C THR A 119 -7.67 -15.40 -11.39
N THR A 120 -6.97 -16.12 -10.51
CA THR A 120 -5.50 -16.21 -10.49
C THR A 120 -5.02 -17.42 -11.29
N LEU A 121 -3.85 -17.31 -11.91
CA LEU A 121 -3.25 -18.40 -12.66
C LEU A 121 -2.46 -19.34 -11.73
N PRO A 122 -2.38 -20.66 -12.00
CA PRO A 122 -1.62 -21.59 -11.16
C PRO A 122 -0.10 -21.31 -11.22
N PRO A 123 0.58 -21.05 -10.08
CA PRO A 123 2.03 -20.84 -10.05
C PRO A 123 2.79 -22.02 -10.68
N GLY A 124 3.85 -21.72 -11.43
CA GLY A 124 4.66 -22.72 -12.12
C GLY A 124 4.07 -23.24 -13.44
N MET A 125 2.85 -22.83 -13.81
CA MET A 125 2.26 -23.19 -15.10
C MET A 125 3.06 -22.56 -16.26
N PRO A 126 3.57 -23.35 -17.23
CA PRO A 126 4.18 -22.80 -18.43
C PRO A 126 3.12 -22.23 -19.38
N MET A 127 3.41 -21.08 -19.98
CA MET A 127 2.54 -20.36 -20.90
C MET A 127 3.31 -19.81 -22.10
N LYS A 128 2.59 -19.63 -23.21
CA LYS A 128 3.02 -18.82 -24.36
C LYS A 128 2.32 -17.48 -24.32
N ILE A 129 3.05 -16.37 -24.29
CA ILE A 129 2.46 -15.03 -24.26
C ILE A 129 2.84 -14.30 -25.56
N PRO A 130 1.87 -13.90 -26.40
CA PRO A 130 2.14 -12.99 -27.50
C PRO A 130 2.65 -11.65 -26.95
N ILE A 131 3.80 -11.19 -27.41
CA ILE A 131 4.42 -9.94 -26.94
C ILE A 131 4.39 -8.86 -28.01
N TYR A 132 4.07 -7.64 -27.61
CA TYR A 132 4.23 -6.46 -28.46
C TYR A 132 5.31 -5.56 -27.87
N TYR A 133 6.53 -5.78 -28.37
CA TYR A 133 7.75 -5.18 -27.87
C TYR A 133 7.65 -3.66 -27.67
N ARG A 134 8.16 -3.21 -26.53
CA ARG A 134 8.38 -1.80 -26.19
C ARG A 134 9.79 -1.67 -25.63
N SER A 135 10.57 -0.73 -26.16
CA SER A 135 11.98 -0.53 -25.81
C SER A 135 12.19 -0.11 -24.35
N LEU A 136 13.46 -0.10 -23.91
CA LEU A 136 13.91 0.39 -22.59
C LEU A 136 13.54 -0.52 -21.41
N TRP A 137 13.61 -1.83 -21.60
CA TRP A 137 13.40 -2.76 -20.49
C TRP A 137 14.48 -2.64 -19.42
N GLY A 138 14.01 -2.65 -18.18
CA GLY A 138 14.82 -2.64 -16.99
C GLY A 138 15.47 -3.99 -16.70
N ASN A 139 16.10 -4.06 -15.54
CA ASN A 139 16.83 -5.22 -15.09
C ASN A 139 15.89 -6.43 -14.88
N PRO A 140 16.17 -7.62 -15.48
CA PRO A 140 15.38 -8.84 -15.26
C PRO A 140 15.57 -9.45 -13.87
N TYR A 141 16.56 -9.00 -13.10
CA TYR A 141 16.87 -9.56 -11.79
C TYR A 141 15.71 -9.38 -10.81
N GLN A 142 15.20 -10.50 -10.28
CA GLN A 142 14.18 -10.53 -9.23
C GLN A 142 14.87 -10.44 -7.87
N ILE A 143 14.62 -9.33 -7.17
CA ILE A 143 15.25 -8.96 -5.89
C ILE A 143 14.63 -9.74 -4.74
N LEU A 144 13.31 -9.83 -4.68
CA LEU A 144 12.55 -10.47 -3.60
C LEU A 144 11.38 -11.26 -4.19
N PRO A 145 11.14 -12.52 -3.76
CA PRO A 145 9.93 -13.26 -4.12
C PRO A 145 8.67 -12.61 -3.54
N ASP A 146 7.57 -12.67 -4.28
CA ASP A 146 6.31 -12.00 -3.91
C ASP A 146 5.77 -12.45 -2.55
N GLY A 147 5.84 -13.74 -2.19
CA GLY A 147 5.36 -14.21 -0.87
C GLY A 147 6.23 -13.79 0.32
N LEU A 148 7.39 -13.14 0.10
CA LEU A 148 8.20 -12.55 1.18
C LEU A 148 7.89 -11.06 1.40
N PHE A 149 7.07 -10.45 0.54
CA PHE A 149 6.65 -9.06 0.62
C PHE A 149 5.53 -8.81 1.64
N PRO A 150 4.43 -9.57 1.67
CA PRO A 150 3.34 -9.30 2.62
C PRO A 150 3.68 -9.74 4.04
N PHE A 151 2.90 -9.26 4.99
CA PHE A 151 2.79 -9.86 6.33
C PHE A 151 1.99 -11.17 6.22
N GLY A 152 2.59 -12.17 5.57
CA GLY A 152 1.99 -13.46 5.23
C GLY A 152 2.73 -14.67 5.84
N PRO A 153 2.54 -15.88 5.30
CA PRO A 153 3.03 -17.12 5.90
C PRO A 153 4.53 -17.15 6.16
N ALA A 154 5.33 -16.53 5.29
CA ALA A 154 6.78 -16.42 5.47
C ALA A 154 7.21 -15.61 6.71
N GLN A 155 6.29 -14.85 7.32
CA GLN A 155 6.55 -14.05 8.52
C GLN A 155 6.20 -14.80 9.81
N ILE A 156 5.63 -16.00 9.73
CA ILE A 156 5.33 -16.84 10.89
C ILE A 156 6.61 -17.13 11.69
N GLY A 157 6.51 -17.01 13.01
CA GLY A 157 7.64 -17.22 13.93
C GLY A 157 8.66 -16.08 13.99
N PHE A 158 8.52 -15.03 13.17
CA PHE A 158 9.36 -13.83 13.28
C PHE A 158 8.75 -12.79 14.20
N ASN A 159 9.57 -12.18 15.05
CA ASN A 159 9.19 -11.06 15.89
C ASN A 159 10.24 -9.96 15.74
N ALA A 160 9.86 -8.79 15.22
CA ALA A 160 10.81 -7.73 14.91
C ALA A 160 11.46 -7.18 16.17
N ARG A 161 10.71 -7.00 17.26
CA ARG A 161 11.26 -6.53 18.55
C ARG A 161 12.41 -7.41 19.05
N SER A 162 12.18 -8.71 19.15
CA SER A 162 13.17 -9.67 19.64
C SER A 162 14.35 -9.82 18.68
N PHE A 163 14.14 -9.66 17.38
CA PHE A 163 15.21 -9.64 16.40
C PHE A 163 16.10 -8.40 16.57
N VAL A 164 15.51 -7.20 16.57
CA VAL A 164 16.22 -5.92 16.72
C VAL A 164 17.01 -5.85 18.03
N ASP A 165 16.48 -6.37 19.14
CA ASP A 165 17.18 -6.34 20.43
C ASP A 165 18.47 -7.15 20.48
N ARG A 166 18.59 -8.18 19.62
CA ARG A 166 19.80 -8.99 19.50
C ARG A 166 20.85 -8.36 18.60
N GLN A 167 20.51 -7.29 17.89
CA GLN A 167 21.44 -6.61 16.99
C GLN A 167 22.31 -5.59 17.75
N PRO A 168 23.54 -5.31 17.29
CA PRO A 168 24.42 -4.34 17.94
C PRO A 168 23.98 -2.88 17.74
N GLY A 169 23.13 -2.62 16.74
CA GLY A 169 22.86 -1.28 16.25
C GLY A 169 21.98 -0.40 17.12
N TRP A 170 21.88 0.87 16.71
CA TRP A 170 21.25 1.95 17.46
C TRP A 170 19.72 1.83 17.52
N PHE A 171 19.07 1.17 16.54
CA PHE A 171 17.61 1.20 16.40
C PHE A 171 16.87 0.57 17.58
N LYS A 172 17.48 -0.39 18.27
CA LYS A 172 16.91 -0.99 19.49
C LYS A 172 16.67 0.03 20.60
N TYR A 173 17.29 1.20 20.58
CA TYR A 173 17.09 2.29 21.54
C TYR A 173 16.20 3.43 21.02
N TYR A 174 15.85 3.42 19.74
CA TYR A 174 15.00 4.44 19.15
C TYR A 174 13.55 4.28 19.63
N THR A 175 12.93 5.37 20.06
CA THR A 175 11.53 5.39 20.53
C THR A 175 10.76 6.45 19.78
N ALA A 176 9.54 6.11 19.37
CA ALA A 176 8.62 7.06 18.75
C ALA A 176 7.18 6.80 19.22
N TYR A 177 6.38 7.87 19.23
CA TYR A 177 4.94 7.78 19.40
C TYR A 177 4.30 7.48 18.04
N THR A 178 3.66 6.34 17.89
CA THR A 178 2.96 5.91 16.67
C THR A 178 1.85 4.97 17.10
N GLY A 179 0.65 5.01 16.52
CA GLY A 179 -0.46 4.12 16.90
C GLY A 179 -0.88 4.22 18.37
N ASP A 180 -0.99 5.44 18.87
CA ASP A 180 -1.38 5.80 20.24
C ASP A 180 -0.57 5.19 21.40
N ASN A 181 0.63 4.67 21.12
CA ASN A 181 1.59 4.28 22.17
C ASN A 181 3.02 4.69 21.81
N ASN A 182 3.84 4.83 22.85
CA ASN A 182 5.30 4.88 22.68
C ASN A 182 5.82 3.49 22.37
N ARG A 183 6.42 3.32 21.19
CA ARG A 183 6.98 2.06 20.69
C ARG A 183 8.48 2.22 20.48
N ARG A 184 9.24 1.15 20.72
CA ARG A 184 10.71 1.17 20.70
C ARG A 184 11.27 0.14 19.72
N GLY A 185 12.19 0.57 18.86
CA GLY A 185 12.90 -0.26 17.90
C GLY A 185 11.94 -1.16 17.11
N GLY A 186 12.11 -2.48 17.21
CA GLY A 186 11.29 -3.43 16.48
C GLY A 186 9.78 -3.40 16.78
N GLU A 187 9.31 -2.85 17.90
CA GLU A 187 7.86 -2.63 18.13
C GLU A 187 7.23 -1.68 17.11
N ILE A 188 8.01 -0.70 16.61
CA ILE A 188 7.56 0.21 15.55
C ILE A 188 7.34 -0.60 14.26
N ILE A 189 8.25 -1.55 13.98
CA ILE A 189 8.17 -2.39 12.79
C ILE A 189 7.02 -3.38 12.89
N ASP A 190 6.86 -4.06 14.03
CA ASP A 190 5.74 -4.99 14.24
C ASP A 190 4.40 -4.26 14.04
N TYR A 191 4.22 -3.07 14.63
CA TYR A 191 3.01 -2.27 14.47
C TYR A 191 2.72 -1.84 13.02
N ILE A 192 3.75 -1.39 12.29
CA ILE A 192 3.59 -0.97 10.89
C ILE A 192 3.32 -2.17 9.99
N ALA A 193 4.05 -3.28 10.20
CA ALA A 193 3.92 -4.52 9.45
C ALA A 193 2.50 -5.10 9.56
N GLU A 194 1.95 -5.16 10.77
CA GLU A 194 0.59 -5.67 11.02
C GLU A 194 -0.49 -4.82 10.33
N ASN A 195 -0.38 -3.49 10.39
CA ASN A 195 -1.42 -2.60 9.85
C ASN A 195 -1.34 -2.42 8.34
N TYR A 196 -0.15 -2.27 7.77
CA TYR A 196 0.02 -2.23 6.31
C TYR A 196 -0.01 -3.62 5.67
N SER A 197 0.00 -4.69 6.46
CA SER A 197 0.15 -6.08 6.00
C SER A 197 1.41 -6.28 5.14
N ILE A 198 2.54 -5.73 5.59
CA ILE A 198 3.84 -5.76 4.90
C ILE A 198 4.89 -6.47 5.74
N SER A 199 5.84 -7.12 5.09
CA SER A 199 6.87 -7.94 5.74
C SER A 199 7.76 -7.14 6.70
N PRO A 200 7.81 -7.49 7.99
CA PRO A 200 8.70 -6.83 8.94
C PRO A 200 10.18 -7.08 8.60
N ARG A 201 10.50 -8.20 7.95
CA ARG A 201 11.84 -8.48 7.43
C ARG A 201 12.23 -7.52 6.30
N LEU A 202 11.31 -7.28 5.36
CA LEU A 202 11.53 -6.30 4.28
C LEU A 202 11.78 -4.90 4.86
N LEU A 203 10.94 -4.47 5.79
CA LEU A 203 11.08 -3.15 6.44
C LEU A 203 12.41 -3.01 7.19
N LEU A 204 12.81 -4.04 7.94
CA LEU A 204 14.09 -4.06 8.66
C LEU A 204 15.29 -4.07 7.71
N ALA A 205 15.23 -4.83 6.62
CA ALA A 205 16.31 -4.85 5.63
C ALA A 205 16.47 -3.50 4.94
N LEU A 206 15.38 -2.83 4.57
CA LEU A 206 15.44 -1.51 3.95
C LEU A 206 15.99 -0.47 4.91
N LEU A 207 15.55 -0.53 6.17
CA LEU A 207 16.05 0.35 7.22
C LEU A 207 17.56 0.10 7.49
N GLU A 208 18.00 -1.15 7.53
CA GLU A 208 19.43 -1.49 7.63
C GLU A 208 20.21 -0.97 6.42
N TYR A 209 19.75 -1.26 5.20
CA TYR A 209 20.43 -0.86 3.97
C TYR A 209 20.63 0.66 3.88
N ARG A 210 19.64 1.43 4.36
CA ARG A 210 19.65 2.89 4.26
C ARG A 210 20.40 3.58 5.40
N THR A 211 20.40 3.00 6.60
CA THR A 211 20.83 3.74 7.80
C THR A 211 21.74 2.96 8.75
N GLY A 212 22.06 1.70 8.44
CA GLY A 212 22.82 0.81 9.33
C GLY A 212 22.14 0.61 10.67
N ALA A 213 20.80 0.60 10.70
CA ALA A 213 20.01 0.68 11.92
C ALA A 213 20.25 -0.48 12.90
N LEU A 214 20.58 -1.64 12.36
CA LEU A 214 20.81 -2.89 13.07
C LEU A 214 22.29 -3.16 13.29
N SER A 215 23.18 -2.68 12.44
CA SER A 215 24.63 -2.92 12.56
C SER A 215 25.39 -1.80 13.26
N SER A 216 25.09 -0.53 12.96
CA SER A 216 25.84 0.63 13.45
C SER A 216 25.42 0.99 14.89
N PRO A 217 26.36 1.12 15.84
CA PRO A 217 26.02 1.57 17.19
C PRO A 217 25.63 3.05 17.26
N THR A 218 25.96 3.84 16.22
CA THR A 218 25.75 5.29 16.18
C THR A 218 24.55 5.63 15.31
N ARG A 219 23.57 6.31 15.91
CA ARG A 219 22.40 6.83 15.20
C ARG A 219 22.80 8.01 14.30
N PRO A 220 22.45 8.01 13.00
CA PRO A 220 22.65 9.16 12.13
C PRO A 220 21.95 10.41 12.68
N GLU A 221 22.61 11.57 12.60
CA GLU A 221 22.05 12.83 13.11
C GLU A 221 20.79 13.28 12.34
N ASN A 222 20.71 12.94 11.05
CA ASN A 222 19.64 13.36 10.16
C ASN A 222 18.40 12.44 10.15
N ILE A 223 18.38 11.41 11.00
CA ILE A 223 17.32 10.39 11.02
C ILE A 223 15.91 10.96 11.25
N ASP A 224 15.81 12.07 11.98
CA ASP A 224 14.55 12.74 12.34
C ASP A 224 14.41 14.15 11.70
N SER A 225 15.35 14.57 10.85
CA SER A 225 15.35 15.91 10.23
C SER A 225 15.23 15.87 8.71
N ASP A 226 15.68 14.79 8.08
CA ASP A 226 15.65 14.58 6.62
C ASP A 226 14.83 13.34 6.25
N SER A 227 14.51 13.22 4.96
CA SER A 227 13.85 12.05 4.38
C SER A 227 14.85 10.92 4.09
N VAL A 228 15.42 10.32 5.14
CA VAL A 228 16.41 9.24 5.01
C VAL A 228 15.86 8.01 4.29
N MET A 229 14.56 7.72 4.47
CA MET A 229 13.85 6.66 3.75
C MET A 229 13.19 7.15 2.47
N GLY A 230 13.43 8.40 2.05
CA GLY A 230 12.78 9.04 0.91
C GLY A 230 11.55 9.88 1.29
N PHE A 231 11.01 10.57 0.29
CA PHE A 231 9.73 11.31 0.32
C PHE A 231 9.58 12.38 1.41
N GLY A 232 10.08 13.60 1.14
CA GLY A 232 10.01 14.74 2.08
C GLY A 232 8.59 15.23 2.38
N GLY A 233 8.42 15.94 3.50
CA GLY A 233 7.15 16.54 3.91
C GLY A 233 7.15 17.00 5.37
N VAL A 234 6.23 17.91 5.74
CA VAL A 234 6.17 18.49 7.10
C VAL A 234 5.94 17.43 8.18
N ASN A 235 5.16 16.39 7.88
CA ASN A 235 4.76 15.34 8.83
C ASN A 235 5.56 14.03 8.67
N SER A 236 6.55 13.98 7.77
CA SER A 236 7.35 12.78 7.49
C SER A 236 8.76 12.86 8.08
N LYS A 237 9.04 13.77 9.02
CA LYS A 237 10.41 13.96 9.53
C LYS A 237 10.86 12.84 10.46
N HIS A 238 10.02 12.41 11.39
CA HIS A 238 10.36 11.34 12.33
C HIS A 238 10.44 9.99 11.62
N LEU A 239 11.42 9.16 11.99
CA LEU A 239 11.64 7.86 11.34
C LEU A 239 10.38 6.98 11.33
N ALA A 240 9.60 6.95 12.42
CA ALA A 240 8.35 6.18 12.44
C ALA A 240 7.35 6.64 11.37
N ALA A 241 7.24 7.95 11.14
CA ALA A 241 6.39 8.49 10.07
C ALA A 241 6.96 8.19 8.67
N GLN A 242 8.29 8.22 8.52
CA GLN A 242 8.96 7.79 7.29
C GLN A 242 8.70 6.32 6.97
N MET A 243 8.76 5.44 7.97
CA MET A 243 8.49 4.01 7.80
C MET A 243 7.01 3.73 7.47
N ASN A 244 6.06 4.49 8.04
CA ASN A 244 4.66 4.44 7.64
C ASN A 244 4.50 4.83 6.16
N ARG A 245 5.10 5.96 5.74
CA ARG A 245 5.03 6.43 4.35
C ARG A 245 5.69 5.45 3.38
N LEU A 246 6.83 4.89 3.75
CA LEU A 246 7.51 3.86 2.99
C LEU A 246 6.63 2.63 2.81
N SER A 247 5.96 2.17 3.87
CA SER A 247 5.09 1.00 3.81
C SER A 247 3.88 1.22 2.90
N ASN A 248 3.25 2.39 3.00
CA ASN A 248 2.18 2.81 2.10
C ASN A 248 2.64 2.85 0.64
N TYR A 249 3.81 3.43 0.38
CA TYR A 249 4.40 3.54 -0.95
C TYR A 249 4.76 2.17 -1.55
N LEU A 250 5.40 1.31 -0.77
CA LEU A 250 5.75 -0.04 -1.22
C LEU A 250 4.50 -0.85 -1.55
N ASN A 251 3.47 -0.80 -0.72
CA ASN A 251 2.18 -1.42 -1.02
C ASN A 251 1.63 -0.85 -2.33
N GLU A 252 1.56 0.47 -2.47
CA GLU A 252 1.05 1.10 -3.70
C GLU A 252 1.76 0.51 -4.93
N LYS A 253 3.09 0.49 -4.96
CA LYS A 253 3.82 0.01 -6.15
C LYS A 253 3.71 -1.50 -6.34
N PHE A 254 3.69 -2.28 -5.26
CA PHE A 254 3.47 -3.73 -5.31
C PHE A 254 2.13 -4.05 -5.94
N TYR A 255 1.03 -3.47 -5.44
CA TYR A 255 -0.30 -3.79 -5.93
C TYR A 255 -0.58 -3.16 -7.31
N GLN A 256 -0.06 -1.96 -7.60
CA GLN A 256 -0.17 -1.38 -8.94
C GLN A 256 0.52 -2.26 -10.00
N TYR A 257 1.68 -2.85 -9.70
CA TYR A 257 2.29 -3.82 -10.62
C TYR A 257 1.53 -5.15 -10.66
N ARG A 258 1.07 -5.65 -9.50
CA ARG A 258 0.27 -6.89 -9.38
C ARG A 258 -0.99 -6.83 -10.23
N GLU A 259 -1.63 -5.67 -10.30
CA GLU A 259 -2.85 -5.42 -11.07
C GLU A 259 -2.59 -4.99 -12.53
N GLY A 260 -1.32 -4.79 -12.93
CA GLY A 260 -0.95 -4.40 -14.30
C GLY A 260 -1.09 -2.89 -14.60
N ASN A 261 -1.23 -2.06 -13.57
CA ASN A 261 -1.39 -0.61 -13.67
C ASN A 261 -0.06 0.17 -13.65
N LEU A 262 1.01 -0.45 -13.13
CA LEU A 262 2.38 0.09 -13.16
C LEU A 262 3.23 -0.70 -14.16
N LEU A 263 3.72 -0.04 -15.20
CA LEU A 263 4.50 -0.67 -16.28
C LEU A 263 5.88 -0.04 -16.51
N GLU A 264 6.08 1.17 -16.01
CA GLU A 264 7.31 1.96 -16.21
C GLU A 264 7.45 2.98 -15.07
N TYR A 265 8.67 3.46 -14.88
CA TYR A 265 9.03 4.52 -13.94
C TYR A 265 10.19 5.35 -14.50
N THR A 266 10.45 6.50 -13.87
CA THR A 266 11.50 7.43 -14.28
C THR A 266 12.57 7.50 -13.20
N LEU A 267 13.84 7.49 -13.60
CA LEU A 267 14.97 7.69 -12.69
C LEU A 267 15.16 9.18 -12.37
N THR A 268 15.96 9.48 -11.36
CA THR A 268 16.25 10.86 -10.93
C THR A 268 16.92 11.75 -11.99
N ASP A 269 17.52 11.16 -13.03
CA ASP A 269 18.09 11.88 -14.18
C ASP A 269 17.10 12.09 -15.34
N GLY A 270 15.86 11.61 -15.21
CA GLY A 270 14.82 11.67 -16.24
C GLY A 270 14.80 10.48 -17.20
N SER A 271 15.69 9.50 -17.05
CA SER A 271 15.68 8.27 -17.85
C SER A 271 14.43 7.45 -17.55
N ILE A 272 13.74 6.99 -18.59
CA ILE A 272 12.56 6.11 -18.46
C ILE A 272 13.02 4.66 -18.46
N VAL A 273 12.53 3.89 -17.49
CA VAL A 273 12.72 2.45 -17.40
C VAL A 273 11.37 1.77 -17.50
N ARG A 274 11.21 0.89 -18.48
CA ARG A 274 10.06 0.00 -18.57
C ARG A 274 10.36 -1.24 -17.73
N ILE A 275 9.46 -1.60 -16.82
CA ILE A 275 9.64 -2.80 -16.00
C ILE A 275 9.68 -4.02 -16.93
N ASP A 276 10.62 -4.95 -16.68
CA ASP A 276 10.65 -6.22 -17.40
C ASP A 276 9.29 -6.93 -17.23
N PRO A 277 8.55 -7.29 -18.29
CA PRO A 277 7.25 -7.97 -18.18
C PRO A 277 7.28 -9.29 -17.38
N TRP A 278 8.46 -9.91 -17.24
CA TRP A 278 8.68 -11.11 -16.41
C TRP A 278 9.04 -10.80 -14.95
N GLN A 279 9.10 -9.54 -14.56
CA GLN A 279 9.39 -9.13 -13.19
C GLN A 279 8.25 -9.55 -12.24
N ASN A 280 8.57 -9.77 -10.96
CA ASN A 280 7.57 -9.98 -9.90
C ASN A 280 7.20 -8.67 -9.20
N ALA A 281 6.08 -8.65 -8.45
CA ALA A 281 5.55 -7.42 -7.87
C ALA A 281 6.45 -6.83 -6.76
N ALA A 282 7.04 -7.67 -5.92
CA ALA A 282 7.92 -7.25 -4.83
C ALA A 282 9.18 -6.56 -5.36
N SER A 283 9.80 -7.15 -6.38
CA SER A 283 11.00 -6.59 -7.01
C SER A 283 10.67 -5.32 -7.78
N ALA A 284 9.55 -5.27 -8.50
CA ALA A 284 9.09 -4.05 -9.17
C ALA A 284 8.87 -2.90 -8.17
N ALA A 285 8.27 -3.18 -7.00
CA ALA A 285 8.06 -2.19 -5.95
C ALA A 285 9.39 -1.68 -5.36
N ILE A 286 10.36 -2.58 -5.11
CA ILE A 286 11.69 -2.22 -4.58
C ILE A 286 12.49 -1.42 -5.61
N GLN A 287 12.47 -1.83 -6.89
CA GLN A 287 13.10 -1.09 -7.98
C GLN A 287 12.51 0.33 -8.06
N HIS A 288 11.18 0.46 -8.09
CA HIS A 288 10.57 1.78 -8.14
C HIS A 288 10.85 2.61 -6.87
N TYR A 289 10.93 2.00 -5.70
CA TYR A 289 11.35 2.71 -4.49
C TYR A 289 12.74 3.32 -4.64
N PHE A 290 13.71 2.54 -5.12
CA PHE A 290 15.07 3.04 -5.30
C PHE A 290 15.18 4.07 -6.44
N SER A 291 14.36 3.97 -7.49
CA SER A 291 14.40 4.94 -8.60
C SER A 291 14.05 6.37 -8.16
N GLU A 292 13.20 6.51 -7.14
CA GLU A 292 12.75 7.81 -6.63
C GLU A 292 13.78 8.52 -5.75
N ILE A 293 14.70 7.76 -5.13
CA ILE A 293 15.48 8.26 -3.99
C ILE A 293 17.00 8.14 -4.18
N LEU A 294 17.45 7.49 -5.26
CA LEU A 294 18.85 7.26 -5.56
C LEU A 294 19.25 7.92 -6.89
N SER A 295 20.51 8.30 -7.02
CA SER A 295 21.09 8.60 -8.34
C SER A 295 21.08 7.34 -9.22
N PRO A 296 21.15 7.46 -10.57
CA PRO A 296 21.11 6.30 -11.45
C PRO A 296 22.15 5.22 -11.11
N ASN A 297 23.38 5.61 -10.77
CA ASN A 297 24.44 4.66 -10.42
C ASN A 297 24.14 3.91 -9.12
N GLU A 298 23.67 4.62 -8.09
CA GLU A 298 23.26 4.02 -6.81
C GLU A 298 22.02 3.13 -6.98
N PHE A 299 21.09 3.53 -7.85
CA PHE A 299 19.90 2.75 -8.19
C PHE A 299 20.29 1.39 -8.77
N TYR A 300 21.11 1.37 -9.83
CA TYR A 300 21.55 0.11 -10.46
C TYR A 300 22.34 -0.77 -9.50
N TYR A 301 23.18 -0.18 -8.64
CA TYR A 301 23.85 -0.93 -7.58
C TYR A 301 22.83 -1.54 -6.60
N ALA A 302 21.87 -0.76 -6.12
CA ALA A 302 20.88 -1.20 -5.12
C ALA A 302 20.02 -2.36 -5.61
N ILE A 303 19.71 -2.42 -6.91
CA ILE A 303 18.89 -3.49 -7.52
C ILE A 303 19.72 -4.66 -8.08
N SER A 304 21.04 -4.67 -7.84
CA SER A 304 21.94 -5.76 -8.21
C SER A 304 22.06 -6.81 -7.10
N GLU A 305 22.73 -7.94 -7.38
CA GLU A 305 23.07 -8.97 -6.39
C GLU A 305 23.91 -8.43 -5.22
N ALA A 306 24.72 -7.39 -5.45
CA ALA A 306 25.57 -6.76 -4.43
C ALA A 306 24.85 -5.67 -3.61
N GLY A 307 23.63 -5.30 -4.00
CA GLY A 307 22.86 -4.21 -3.42
C GLY A 307 21.99 -4.64 -2.24
N PHE A 308 20.74 -4.19 -2.27
CA PHE A 308 19.77 -4.40 -1.18
C PHE A 308 19.58 -5.86 -0.80
N ILE A 309 19.56 -6.75 -1.79
CA ILE A 309 19.38 -8.19 -1.55
C ILE A 309 20.51 -8.81 -0.72
N ALA A 310 21.75 -8.33 -0.88
CA ALA A 310 22.87 -8.79 -0.05
C ALA A 310 22.65 -8.45 1.43
N THR A 311 22.11 -7.27 1.73
CA THR A 311 21.71 -6.88 3.09
C THR A 311 20.59 -7.76 3.62
N TYR A 312 19.55 -8.02 2.83
CA TYR A 312 18.46 -8.91 3.24
C TYR A 312 18.99 -10.31 3.60
N LYS A 313 19.80 -10.91 2.72
CA LYS A 313 20.37 -12.25 2.93
C LYS A 313 21.34 -12.29 4.10
N SER A 314 22.11 -11.22 4.33
CA SER A 314 22.98 -11.13 5.51
C SER A 314 22.18 -11.12 6.82
N LEU A 315 20.98 -10.54 6.84
CA LEU A 315 20.14 -10.47 8.04
C LEU A 315 19.32 -11.75 8.28
N PHE A 316 18.82 -12.37 7.21
CA PHE A 316 17.79 -13.41 7.31
C PHE A 316 18.17 -14.75 6.67
N GLY A 317 19.30 -14.83 5.98
CA GLY A 317 19.73 -16.01 5.22
C GLY A 317 19.12 -16.09 3.82
N GLU A 318 19.30 -17.25 3.20
CA GLU A 318 18.68 -17.55 1.90
C GLU A 318 17.16 -17.64 2.00
N PHE A 319 16.50 -17.46 0.85
CA PHE A 319 15.03 -17.57 0.78
C PHE A 319 14.57 -19.01 1.06
N PRO A 320 13.39 -19.18 1.71
CA PRO A 320 12.80 -20.49 1.86
C PRO A 320 12.43 -21.09 0.49
N GLU A 321 12.32 -22.41 0.42
CA GLU A 321 11.96 -23.12 -0.81
C GLU A 321 10.53 -22.78 -1.28
N GLN A 322 9.60 -22.63 -0.33
CA GLN A 322 8.23 -22.19 -0.62
C GLN A 322 8.09 -20.68 -0.43
N THR A 323 7.86 -19.97 -1.52
CA THR A 323 7.59 -18.52 -1.53
C THR A 323 6.28 -18.16 -2.23
N ASP A 324 5.56 -19.15 -2.76
CA ASP A 324 4.31 -18.94 -3.49
C ASP A 324 3.12 -19.33 -2.60
N PHE A 325 2.34 -18.33 -2.21
CA PHE A 325 1.20 -18.50 -1.29
C PHE A 325 -0.15 -18.11 -1.89
N ILE A 326 -0.22 -17.72 -3.16
CA ILE A 326 -1.49 -17.47 -3.85
C ILE A 326 -1.78 -18.64 -4.79
N PRO A 327 -2.85 -19.43 -4.56
CA PRO A 327 -3.18 -20.55 -5.43
C PRO A 327 -3.74 -20.07 -6.76
N GLY A 328 -3.77 -20.97 -7.76
CA GLY A 328 -4.54 -20.76 -8.97
C GLY A 328 -6.05 -20.83 -8.69
N SER A 329 -6.83 -20.02 -9.40
CA SER A 329 -8.28 -19.89 -9.27
C SER A 329 -8.73 -19.56 -7.84
N LEU A 330 -8.02 -18.65 -7.16
CA LEU A 330 -8.40 -18.16 -5.85
C LEU A 330 -9.77 -17.46 -5.92
N THR A 331 -10.71 -17.90 -5.10
CA THR A 331 -12.04 -17.31 -4.96
C THR A 331 -12.30 -16.90 -3.53
N GLN A 332 -13.10 -15.84 -3.34
CA GLN A 332 -13.61 -15.48 -2.03
C GLN A 332 -14.54 -16.59 -1.49
N PRO A 333 -14.57 -16.83 -0.16
CA PRO A 333 -15.67 -17.56 0.47
C PRO A 333 -17.01 -16.82 0.35
N GLU A 334 -18.10 -17.55 0.53
CA GLU A 334 -19.45 -16.98 0.59
C GLU A 334 -19.61 -16.07 1.81
N PHE A 335 -19.95 -14.80 1.59
CA PHE A 335 -20.17 -13.81 2.64
C PHE A 335 -21.62 -13.28 2.61
N THR A 336 -22.17 -12.99 3.79
CA THR A 336 -23.40 -12.20 3.95
C THR A 336 -23.06 -10.73 4.19
N LEU A 337 -23.99 -9.83 3.87
CA LEU A 337 -23.82 -8.40 4.18
C LEU A 337 -23.48 -8.18 5.67
N PRO A 338 -22.56 -7.25 6.01
CA PRO A 338 -21.96 -7.14 7.34
C PRO A 338 -22.85 -6.40 8.36
N PHE A 339 -24.17 -6.50 8.25
CA PHE A 339 -25.15 -5.87 9.14
C PHE A 339 -26.40 -6.75 9.25
N GLU A 340 -27.30 -6.48 10.20
CA GLU A 340 -28.42 -7.39 10.48
C GLU A 340 -29.37 -7.60 9.28
N VAL A 341 -29.90 -8.82 9.15
CA VAL A 341 -30.92 -9.16 8.13
C VAL A 341 -32.16 -8.27 8.30
N GLY A 342 -32.69 -7.76 7.19
CA GLY A 342 -33.85 -6.87 7.16
C GLY A 342 -33.51 -5.40 7.41
N LYS A 343 -32.24 -5.05 7.67
CA LYS A 343 -31.77 -3.67 7.72
C LYS A 343 -31.33 -3.18 6.35
N SER A 344 -31.26 -1.86 6.22
CA SER A 344 -30.65 -1.20 5.07
C SER A 344 -29.56 -0.25 5.54
N TRP A 345 -28.38 -0.34 4.97
CA TRP A 345 -27.24 0.54 5.25
C TRP A 345 -26.80 1.23 3.96
N ALA A 346 -26.13 2.37 4.08
CA ALA A 346 -25.58 3.09 2.94
C ALA A 346 -24.19 2.55 2.59
N PHE A 347 -23.92 2.31 1.31
CA PHE A 347 -22.60 2.07 0.75
C PHE A 347 -21.89 3.42 0.61
N THR A 348 -21.18 3.83 1.66
CA THR A 348 -20.64 5.19 1.76
C THR A 348 -19.30 5.36 1.06
N GLY A 349 -18.56 4.27 0.86
CA GLY A 349 -17.26 4.27 0.21
C GLY A 349 -17.11 3.08 -0.73
N GLY A 350 -16.91 3.36 -2.01
CA GLY A 350 -16.46 2.37 -3.00
C GLY A 350 -15.01 1.96 -2.76
N PRO A 351 -14.41 1.12 -3.62
CA PRO A 351 -13.03 0.65 -3.45
C PRO A 351 -12.03 1.77 -3.09
N HIS A 352 -11.33 1.60 -1.96
CA HIS A 352 -10.27 2.50 -1.47
C HIS A 352 -9.26 1.74 -0.59
N ALA A 353 -8.23 2.44 -0.10
CA ALA A 353 -7.14 1.84 0.67
C ALA A 353 -7.63 1.14 1.94
N ALA A 354 -7.20 -0.10 2.20
CA ALA A 354 -7.49 -0.78 3.48
C ALA A 354 -6.77 -0.17 4.69
N TRP A 355 -5.60 0.40 4.43
CA TRP A 355 -4.83 1.16 5.41
C TRP A 355 -3.94 2.13 4.65
N GLY A 356 -3.72 3.32 5.20
CA GLY A 356 -3.07 4.42 4.47
C GLY A 356 -4.05 5.11 3.52
N ASP A 357 -3.55 5.61 2.39
CA ASP A 357 -4.32 6.45 1.46
C ASP A 357 -4.11 6.07 -0.02
N SER A 358 -3.43 4.96 -0.27
CA SER A 358 -2.96 4.54 -1.59
C SER A 358 -3.31 3.08 -1.90
N ALA A 359 -3.04 2.63 -3.13
CA ALA A 359 -3.35 1.26 -3.55
C ALA A 359 -2.73 0.20 -2.60
N PRO A 360 -3.37 -0.97 -2.44
CA PRO A 360 -4.50 -1.47 -3.20
C PRO A 360 -5.83 -0.87 -2.72
N TYR A 361 -6.77 -0.72 -3.64
CA TYR A 361 -8.14 -0.33 -3.30
C TYR A 361 -8.93 -1.56 -2.87
N SER A 362 -8.57 -2.10 -1.71
CA SER A 362 -9.05 -3.37 -1.14
C SER A 362 -10.17 -3.22 -0.11
N ALA A 363 -10.57 -2.00 0.22
CA ALA A 363 -11.59 -1.73 1.22
C ALA A 363 -12.84 -1.04 0.67
N ILE A 364 -13.91 -1.12 1.45
CA ILE A 364 -15.21 -0.51 1.23
C ILE A 364 -15.83 -0.08 2.55
N ASP A 365 -16.77 0.87 2.49
CA ASP A 365 -17.46 1.37 3.69
C ASP A 365 -18.97 1.18 3.62
N PHE A 366 -19.54 0.78 4.76
CA PHE A 366 -20.98 0.84 5.00
C PHE A 366 -21.30 1.71 6.22
N ALA A 367 -22.33 2.55 6.12
CA ALA A 367 -22.82 3.35 7.24
C ALA A 367 -24.25 2.97 7.65
N PRO A 368 -24.55 2.89 8.95
CA PRO A 368 -25.90 2.65 9.43
C PRO A 368 -26.82 3.85 9.12
N PRO A 369 -28.14 3.65 9.10
CA PRO A 369 -29.11 4.75 9.05
C PRO A 369 -28.89 5.73 10.21
N THR A 370 -28.86 7.02 9.92
CA THR A 370 -28.72 8.08 10.92
C THR A 370 -29.58 9.29 10.58
N ALA A 371 -30.05 10.00 11.61
CA ALA A 371 -30.75 11.28 11.48
C ALA A 371 -29.79 12.49 11.52
N ALA A 372 -28.50 12.27 11.83
CA ALA A 372 -27.50 13.32 11.98
C ALA A 372 -26.20 12.95 11.26
N SER A 373 -25.52 13.95 10.70
CA SER A 373 -24.21 13.81 10.06
C SER A 373 -23.06 13.79 11.07
N GLY A 374 -21.95 13.17 10.70
CA GLY A 374 -20.72 13.15 11.48
C GLY A 374 -20.60 11.94 12.41
N CYS A 375 -19.70 12.03 13.39
CA CYS A 375 -19.46 10.96 14.33
C CYS A 375 -20.55 10.91 15.40
N VAL A 376 -21.51 10.01 15.23
CA VAL A 376 -22.67 9.84 16.11
C VAL A 376 -22.78 8.40 16.58
N TYR A 377 -23.15 8.22 17.84
CA TYR A 377 -23.38 6.88 18.37
C TYR A 377 -24.47 6.16 17.56
N SER A 378 -24.22 4.88 17.24
CA SER A 378 -25.19 3.97 16.62
C SER A 378 -25.33 2.73 17.49
N ASP A 379 -26.57 2.30 17.71
CA ASP A 379 -26.91 1.03 18.37
C ASP A 379 -27.10 -0.12 17.37
N GLU A 380 -26.90 0.11 16.08
CA GLU A 380 -26.93 -0.91 15.04
C GLU A 380 -25.70 -1.82 15.13
N TRP A 381 -25.84 -3.08 14.73
CA TRP A 381 -24.76 -4.06 14.79
C TRP A 381 -24.08 -4.24 13.43
N VAL A 382 -22.75 -4.16 13.44
CA VAL A 382 -21.92 -4.83 12.43
C VAL A 382 -21.91 -6.33 12.77
N THR A 383 -22.09 -7.17 11.76
CA THR A 383 -22.12 -8.63 11.93
C THR A 383 -21.02 -9.32 11.12
N ALA A 384 -20.59 -10.49 11.58
CA ALA A 384 -19.59 -11.31 10.91
C ALA A 384 -20.13 -11.80 9.55
N PRO A 385 -19.46 -11.49 8.41
CA PRO A 385 -19.88 -11.95 7.08
C PRO A 385 -19.78 -13.46 6.87
N ALA A 386 -18.96 -14.14 7.67
CA ALA A 386 -18.71 -15.58 7.64
C ALA A 386 -18.36 -16.10 9.04
N ASP A 387 -18.30 -17.42 9.19
CA ASP A 387 -17.75 -18.07 10.38
C ASP A 387 -16.26 -17.76 10.52
N GLY A 388 -15.79 -17.50 11.74
CA GLY A 388 -14.38 -17.25 11.98
C GLY A 388 -14.00 -17.04 13.45
N VAL A 389 -12.74 -16.68 13.68
CA VAL A 389 -12.17 -16.41 15.01
C VAL A 389 -11.56 -15.01 15.03
N ILE A 390 -11.81 -14.24 16.08
CA ILE A 390 -11.16 -12.94 16.25
C ILE A 390 -9.67 -13.17 16.59
N VAL A 391 -8.77 -12.80 15.69
CA VAL A 391 -7.32 -13.03 15.84
C VAL A 391 -6.52 -11.77 16.20
N ARG A 392 -7.08 -10.59 15.91
CA ARG A 392 -6.53 -9.29 16.31
C ARG A 392 -7.63 -8.33 16.73
N THR A 393 -7.34 -7.56 17.76
CA THR A 393 -8.14 -6.42 18.22
C THR A 393 -7.20 -5.25 18.52
N ASP A 394 -7.57 -4.04 18.12
CA ASP A 394 -6.87 -2.79 18.47
C ASP A 394 -7.91 -1.66 18.60
N PHE A 395 -7.49 -0.41 18.81
CA PHE A 395 -8.39 0.74 18.86
C PHE A 395 -9.20 0.86 17.55
N GLY A 396 -10.50 0.57 17.65
CA GLY A 396 -11.44 0.51 16.54
C GLY A 396 -11.26 -0.63 15.54
N VAL A 397 -10.38 -1.60 15.81
CA VAL A 397 -10.00 -2.66 14.85
C VAL A 397 -10.37 -4.05 15.35
N ALA A 398 -10.90 -4.88 14.44
CA ALA A 398 -11.01 -6.32 14.61
C ALA A 398 -10.54 -7.04 13.34
N VAL A 399 -9.90 -8.21 13.48
CA VAL A 399 -9.60 -9.12 12.37
C VAL A 399 -10.23 -10.47 12.63
N LEU A 400 -11.05 -10.92 11.69
CA LEU A 400 -11.72 -12.21 11.70
C LEU A 400 -10.99 -13.18 10.76
N ASP A 401 -10.36 -14.19 11.33
CA ASP A 401 -9.72 -15.32 10.62
C ASP A 401 -10.77 -16.37 10.28
N LEU A 402 -10.79 -16.82 9.01
CA LEU A 402 -11.79 -17.74 8.49
C LEU A 402 -11.33 -19.20 8.42
N ASP A 403 -10.03 -19.48 8.54
CA ASP A 403 -9.53 -20.87 8.55
C ASP A 403 -9.36 -21.43 9.98
N GLY A 404 -9.38 -20.55 10.98
CA GLY A 404 -9.46 -20.89 12.39
C GLY A 404 -8.14 -21.34 13.00
N ASP A 405 -7.01 -21.11 12.33
CA ASP A 405 -5.69 -21.42 12.84
C ASP A 405 -5.18 -20.38 13.85
N GLY A 406 -5.85 -19.23 13.93
CA GLY A 406 -5.55 -18.18 14.90
C GLY A 406 -4.47 -17.18 14.45
N ASP A 407 -4.09 -17.18 13.17
CA ASP A 407 -3.01 -16.37 12.60
C ASP A 407 -3.47 -15.56 11.38
N GLU A 408 -3.47 -14.22 11.47
CA GLU A 408 -3.97 -13.37 10.36
C GLU A 408 -3.07 -13.35 9.10
N ARG A 409 -1.96 -14.10 9.14
CA ARG A 409 -1.00 -14.26 8.06
C ARG A 409 -1.35 -15.39 7.11
N THR A 410 -2.32 -16.23 7.47
CA THR A 410 -2.74 -17.42 6.72
C THR A 410 -4.21 -17.34 6.35
N GLY A 411 -4.58 -18.02 5.28
CA GLY A 411 -5.97 -18.14 4.84
C GLY A 411 -6.63 -16.80 4.52
N TRP A 412 -7.96 -16.82 4.55
CA TRP A 412 -8.79 -15.63 4.38
C TRP A 412 -8.98 -14.93 5.72
N ASN A 413 -8.75 -13.62 5.74
CA ASN A 413 -9.01 -12.76 6.88
C ASN A 413 -9.87 -11.56 6.47
N ILE A 414 -10.82 -11.17 7.32
CA ILE A 414 -11.62 -9.96 7.17
C ILE A 414 -11.16 -8.93 8.20
N PHE A 415 -10.72 -7.77 7.72
CA PHE A 415 -10.31 -6.63 8.53
C PHE A 415 -11.49 -5.66 8.68
N PHE A 416 -11.78 -5.28 9.92
CA PHE A 416 -12.77 -4.27 10.28
C PHE A 416 -12.07 -3.09 10.95
N LEU A 417 -12.44 -1.89 10.55
CA LEU A 417 -12.02 -0.63 11.17
C LEU A 417 -13.25 0.25 11.44
N HIS A 418 -13.09 1.20 12.36
CA HIS A 418 -14.16 2.08 12.85
C HIS A 418 -15.26 1.33 13.59
N LEU A 419 -14.89 0.30 14.36
CA LEU A 419 -15.79 -0.30 15.35
C LEU A 419 -15.68 0.42 16.69
N LEU A 420 -16.73 0.53 17.47
CA LEU A 420 -16.64 1.05 18.85
C LEU A 420 -15.77 0.08 19.66
N THR A 421 -14.61 0.53 20.13
CA THR A 421 -13.57 -0.35 20.70
C THR A 421 -14.08 -1.23 21.84
N SER A 422 -14.93 -0.66 22.70
CA SER A 422 -15.52 -1.37 23.84
C SER A 422 -16.59 -2.40 23.46
N SER A 423 -17.05 -2.41 22.22
CA SER A 423 -18.05 -3.35 21.70
C SER A 423 -17.44 -4.56 20.98
N ILE A 424 -16.14 -4.52 20.68
CA ILE A 424 -15.45 -5.58 19.93
C ILE A 424 -15.29 -6.81 20.84
N PRO A 425 -15.69 -8.01 20.40
CA PRO A 425 -15.43 -9.24 21.13
C PRO A 425 -13.92 -9.47 21.34
N PRO A 426 -13.49 -10.05 22.47
CA PRO A 426 -12.06 -10.27 22.74
C PRO A 426 -11.43 -11.24 21.75
N LYS A 427 -10.12 -11.12 21.52
CA LYS A 427 -9.31 -12.09 20.77
C LYS A 427 -9.58 -13.53 21.25
N GLY A 428 -9.72 -14.45 20.31
CA GLY A 428 -10.08 -15.85 20.52
C GLY A 428 -11.58 -16.13 20.51
N THR A 429 -12.42 -15.10 20.41
CA THR A 429 -13.88 -15.29 20.25
C THR A 429 -14.16 -15.94 18.90
N VAL A 430 -14.88 -17.07 18.93
CA VAL A 430 -15.40 -17.73 17.73
C VAL A 430 -16.76 -17.10 17.40
N LEU A 431 -16.90 -16.59 16.19
CA LEU A 431 -18.14 -16.02 15.66
C LEU A 431 -18.69 -16.91 14.55
N LYS A 432 -20.02 -17.05 14.55
CA LYS A 432 -20.79 -17.57 13.41
C LYS A 432 -21.24 -16.42 12.51
N GLN A 433 -21.41 -16.72 11.23
CA GLN A 433 -21.99 -15.78 10.27
C GLN A 433 -23.27 -15.12 10.85
N GLY A 434 -23.36 -13.80 10.72
CA GLY A 434 -24.45 -12.98 11.24
C GLY A 434 -24.38 -12.66 12.74
N GLN A 435 -23.42 -13.20 13.50
CA GLN A 435 -23.23 -12.79 14.88
C GLN A 435 -22.57 -11.40 14.98
N PRO A 436 -22.89 -10.61 16.01
CA PRO A 436 -22.32 -9.27 16.16
C PRO A 436 -20.80 -9.28 16.39
N ILE A 437 -20.10 -8.37 15.70
CA ILE A 437 -18.64 -8.14 15.86
C ILE A 437 -18.32 -6.74 16.44
N GLY A 438 -19.31 -5.85 16.50
CA GLY A 438 -19.20 -4.54 17.14
C GLY A 438 -20.26 -3.56 16.65
N HIS A 439 -20.29 -2.39 17.24
CA HIS A 439 -21.06 -1.24 16.74
C HIS A 439 -20.18 -0.39 15.81
N PRO A 440 -20.71 0.19 14.73
CA PRO A 440 -19.96 1.15 13.93
C PRO A 440 -19.69 2.43 14.75
N SER A 441 -18.56 3.08 14.51
CA SER A 441 -18.08 4.23 15.26
C SER A 441 -17.13 5.10 14.42
N CYS A 442 -16.29 5.90 15.08
CA CYS A 442 -15.16 6.60 14.48
C CYS A 442 -13.84 6.31 15.23
N ASP A 443 -13.82 5.27 16.06
CA ASP A 443 -12.61 4.82 16.74
C ASP A 443 -11.63 4.27 15.71
N GLY A 444 -10.33 4.41 15.99
CA GLY A 444 -9.26 4.03 15.07
C GLY A 444 -9.13 5.00 13.88
N GLY A 445 -7.90 5.29 13.48
CA GLY A 445 -7.62 6.05 12.26
C GLY A 445 -8.29 7.44 12.19
N THR A 446 -8.62 7.88 10.97
CA THR A 446 -9.34 9.13 10.70
C THR A 446 -10.68 8.80 10.06
N SER A 447 -11.76 9.38 10.55
CA SER A 447 -13.11 9.17 10.03
C SER A 447 -13.91 10.47 10.01
N THR A 448 -14.73 10.65 8.97
CA THR A 448 -15.64 11.81 8.81
C THR A 448 -17.02 11.56 9.43
N GLY A 449 -17.35 10.31 9.77
CA GLY A 449 -18.63 9.94 10.38
C GLY A 449 -18.73 8.45 10.70
N THR A 450 -19.81 8.08 11.40
CA THR A 450 -20.02 6.69 11.85
C THR A 450 -20.22 5.74 10.68
N HIS A 451 -19.29 4.80 10.51
CA HIS A 451 -19.35 3.76 9.49
C HIS A 451 -18.53 2.54 9.95
N VAL A 452 -18.58 1.47 9.17
CA VAL A 452 -17.64 0.37 9.25
C VAL A 452 -16.84 0.32 7.95
N HIS A 453 -15.53 0.26 8.10
CA HIS A 453 -14.57 0.07 7.01
C HIS A 453 -14.19 -1.42 6.96
N LEU A 454 -14.38 -2.07 5.82
CA LEU A 454 -14.08 -3.49 5.64
C LEU A 454 -13.07 -3.70 4.52
N ALA A 455 -12.08 -4.53 4.79
CA ALA A 455 -11.15 -5.06 3.80
C ALA A 455 -10.94 -6.56 4.01
N ARG A 456 -10.30 -7.22 3.05
CA ARG A 456 -9.95 -8.64 3.19
C ARG A 456 -8.54 -8.93 2.70
N LYS A 457 -7.93 -9.93 3.33
CA LYS A 457 -6.61 -10.44 2.99
C LYS A 457 -6.69 -11.93 2.67
N TYR A 458 -5.80 -12.39 1.81
CA TYR A 458 -5.49 -13.80 1.67
C TYR A 458 -3.98 -14.01 1.83
N ASN A 459 -3.57 -14.83 2.81
CA ASN A 459 -2.16 -15.07 3.13
C ASN A 459 -1.34 -13.77 3.29
N GLY A 460 -1.92 -12.76 3.94
CA GLY A 460 -1.30 -11.46 4.17
C GLY A 460 -1.36 -10.47 2.99
N GLU A 461 -1.72 -10.90 1.77
CA GLU A 461 -1.95 -9.97 0.65
C GLU A 461 -3.36 -9.37 0.73
N TRP A 462 -3.47 -8.04 0.65
CA TRP A 462 -4.74 -7.34 0.50
C TRP A 462 -5.36 -7.67 -0.85
N ILE A 463 -6.64 -8.04 -0.88
CA ILE A 463 -7.34 -8.37 -2.12
C ILE A 463 -8.20 -7.19 -2.55
N SER A 464 -7.92 -6.66 -3.74
CA SER A 464 -8.64 -5.56 -4.39
C SER A 464 -10.16 -5.76 -4.33
N ALA A 465 -10.91 -4.73 -3.94
CA ALA A 465 -12.35 -4.86 -3.70
C ALA A 465 -13.13 -4.92 -5.02
N GLY A 466 -12.70 -4.21 -6.05
CA GLY A 466 -13.30 -4.25 -7.39
C GLY A 466 -12.47 -4.98 -8.44
N GLY A 467 -11.47 -5.76 -8.02
CA GLY A 467 -10.53 -6.45 -8.92
C GLY A 467 -11.05 -7.77 -9.51
N VAL A 468 -10.11 -8.58 -10.03
CA VAL A 468 -10.39 -9.90 -10.63
C VAL A 468 -11.07 -10.85 -9.64
N ILE A 469 -10.68 -10.78 -8.37
CA ILE A 469 -11.40 -11.39 -7.26
C ILE A 469 -12.18 -10.24 -6.60
N PRO A 470 -13.45 -10.00 -6.94
CA PRO A 470 -14.22 -8.91 -6.36
C PRO A 470 -14.59 -9.21 -4.90
N PHE A 471 -14.80 -8.17 -4.09
CA PHE A 471 -15.44 -8.29 -2.79
C PHE A 471 -16.93 -8.56 -3.04
N GLU A 472 -17.46 -9.64 -2.48
CA GLU A 472 -18.84 -10.06 -2.73
C GLU A 472 -19.59 -10.38 -1.44
N PHE A 473 -20.88 -10.01 -1.38
CA PHE A 473 -21.77 -10.30 -0.24
C PHE A 473 -23.16 -10.65 -0.73
N ASP A 474 -23.71 -11.84 -0.47
CA ASP A 474 -25.05 -12.22 -0.94
C ASP A 474 -25.26 -11.96 -2.45
N ASN A 475 -24.25 -12.24 -3.28
CA ASN A 475 -24.16 -11.92 -4.72
C ASN A 475 -24.12 -10.42 -5.06
N TRP A 476 -23.92 -9.54 -4.09
CA TRP A 476 -23.55 -8.14 -4.30
C TRP A 476 -22.06 -8.05 -4.60
N ARG A 477 -21.73 -7.88 -5.88
CA ARG A 477 -20.36 -7.77 -6.38
C ARG A 477 -19.91 -6.31 -6.42
N VAL A 478 -18.80 -6.00 -5.76
CA VAL A 478 -18.18 -4.67 -5.79
C VAL A 478 -17.44 -4.43 -7.11
N GLU A 479 -17.49 -3.20 -7.60
CA GLU A 479 -16.84 -2.74 -8.82
C GLU A 479 -16.07 -1.43 -8.57
N ASN A 480 -14.87 -1.34 -9.14
CA ASN A 480 -14.03 -0.14 -9.07
C ASN A 480 -14.69 1.06 -9.76
N GLY A 481 -14.55 2.24 -9.16
CA GLY A 481 -14.87 3.51 -9.80
C GLY A 481 -13.66 4.13 -10.51
N ALA A 482 -13.81 5.39 -10.91
CA ALA A 482 -12.74 6.16 -11.57
C ALA A 482 -11.58 6.57 -10.64
N GLY A 483 -11.72 6.33 -9.33
CA GLY A 483 -10.75 6.71 -8.30
C GLY A 483 -11.17 6.14 -6.95
N PRO A 484 -10.38 6.40 -5.88
CA PRO A 484 -10.67 5.91 -4.55
C PRO A 484 -12.03 6.42 -4.05
N TYR A 485 -12.72 5.61 -3.24
CA TYR A 485 -14.06 5.85 -2.68
C TYR A 485 -15.19 5.89 -3.72
N LEU A 486 -14.88 5.95 -5.01
CA LEU A 486 -15.84 5.85 -6.09
C LEU A 486 -16.01 4.38 -6.49
N GLY A 487 -17.23 4.02 -6.90
CA GLY A 487 -17.52 2.69 -7.39
C GLY A 487 -19.00 2.36 -7.25
N SER A 488 -19.31 1.09 -7.51
CA SER A 488 -20.65 0.56 -7.32
C SER A 488 -20.60 -0.85 -6.77
N ILE A 489 -21.73 -1.30 -6.24
CA ILE A 489 -21.94 -2.69 -5.88
C ILE A 489 -23.23 -3.17 -6.53
N ARG A 490 -23.18 -4.34 -7.17
CA ARG A 490 -24.25 -4.83 -8.05
C ARG A 490 -24.73 -6.20 -7.65
N ARG A 491 -26.04 -6.40 -7.73
CA ARG A 491 -26.68 -7.71 -7.56
C ARG A 491 -27.76 -7.85 -8.63
N TYR A 492 -27.55 -8.77 -9.56
CA TYR A 492 -28.38 -8.92 -10.75
C TYR A 492 -28.50 -7.59 -11.54
N SER A 493 -29.70 -7.04 -11.70
CA SER A 493 -29.95 -5.74 -12.35
C SER A 493 -29.89 -4.54 -11.40
N SER A 494 -29.73 -4.76 -10.09
CA SER A 494 -29.65 -3.69 -9.10
C SER A 494 -28.22 -3.16 -9.02
N ILE A 495 -28.10 -1.83 -9.04
CA ILE A 495 -26.83 -1.12 -8.94
C ILE A 495 -26.97 -0.12 -7.80
N VAL A 496 -26.04 -0.18 -6.86
CA VAL A 496 -25.90 0.80 -5.79
C VAL A 496 -24.58 1.53 -6.01
N ILE A 497 -24.62 2.85 -5.98
CA ILE A 497 -23.45 3.71 -6.23
C ILE A 497 -22.96 4.25 -4.90
N ALA A 498 -21.64 4.19 -4.68
CA ALA A 498 -21.03 4.71 -3.47
C ALA A 498 -21.33 6.21 -3.30
N SER A 499 -21.63 6.63 -2.07
CA SER A 499 -21.84 8.05 -1.76
C SER A 499 -21.51 8.35 -0.29
N GLU A 500 -20.50 9.18 -0.07
CA GLU A 500 -20.14 9.68 1.28
C GLU A 500 -21.29 10.42 1.97
N SER A 501 -22.23 10.96 1.18
CA SER A 501 -23.43 11.65 1.68
C SER A 501 -24.59 10.70 2.02
N ALA A 502 -24.39 9.38 1.88
CA ALA A 502 -25.39 8.35 2.17
C ALA A 502 -26.74 8.57 1.48
N GLU A 503 -26.71 9.05 0.22
CA GLU A 503 -27.93 9.32 -0.55
C GLU A 503 -28.71 8.03 -0.88
N TYR A 504 -29.98 8.16 -1.28
CA TYR A 504 -30.86 7.01 -1.54
C TYR A 504 -30.27 5.98 -2.53
N MET A 505 -29.43 6.41 -3.48
CA MET A 505 -28.77 5.57 -4.48
C MET A 505 -27.63 4.71 -3.91
N SER A 506 -27.21 4.97 -2.68
CA SER A 506 -26.21 4.21 -1.94
C SER A 506 -26.81 3.15 -1.01
N LEU A 507 -28.14 3.06 -0.91
CA LEU A 507 -28.79 2.15 0.03
C LEU A 507 -28.75 0.69 -0.45
N ILE A 508 -28.28 -0.19 0.43
CA ILE A 508 -28.27 -1.65 0.27
C ILE A 508 -29.12 -2.25 1.35
N HIS A 509 -29.98 -3.20 0.96
CA HIS A 509 -30.81 -3.95 1.88
C HIS A 509 -30.27 -5.38 2.06
N HIS A 510 -30.13 -5.80 3.31
CA HIS A 510 -29.78 -7.18 3.63
C HIS A 510 -31.02 -8.06 3.60
N GLY A 511 -31.16 -8.79 2.49
CA GLY A 511 -32.29 -9.68 2.23
C GLY A 511 -32.81 -9.56 0.80
N PRO A 512 -34.04 -10.03 0.55
CA PRO A 512 -34.72 -9.86 -0.73
C PRO A 512 -34.76 -8.38 -1.13
N PRO A 513 -34.69 -8.04 -2.42
CA PRO A 513 -34.86 -6.66 -2.85
C PRO A 513 -36.13 -6.07 -2.25
N LEU A 514 -36.05 -4.85 -1.71
CA LEU A 514 -37.24 -4.11 -1.32
C LEU A 514 -38.03 -3.84 -2.61
N VAL A 515 -39.03 -4.67 -2.90
CA VAL A 515 -40.01 -4.39 -3.95
C VAL A 515 -40.77 -3.17 -3.45
N PRO A 516 -40.71 -2.01 -4.11
CA PRO A 516 -41.51 -0.87 -3.70
C PRO A 516 -42.98 -1.30 -3.77
N THR A 517 -43.61 -1.51 -2.62
CA THR A 517 -45.07 -1.62 -2.58
C THR A 517 -45.61 -0.36 -3.21
N GLN A 518 -46.38 -0.50 -4.30
CA GLN A 518 -47.04 0.64 -4.92
C GLN A 518 -47.75 1.42 -3.81
N THR A 519 -47.36 2.68 -3.63
CA THR A 519 -48.02 3.57 -2.68
C THR A 519 -49.52 3.51 -2.99
N PRO A 520 -50.40 3.15 -2.03
CA PRO A 520 -51.82 3.13 -2.27
C PRO A 520 -52.20 4.52 -2.78
N THR A 521 -52.63 4.60 -4.04
CA THR A 521 -53.10 5.85 -4.60
C THR A 521 -54.26 6.29 -3.72
N ALA A 522 -54.12 7.42 -3.04
CA ALA A 522 -55.19 7.94 -2.20
C ALA A 522 -56.45 8.04 -3.07
N LYS A 523 -57.52 7.32 -2.68
CA LYS A 523 -58.79 7.41 -3.39
C LYS A 523 -59.21 8.89 -3.40
N PRO A 524 -59.54 9.47 -4.56
CA PRO A 524 -60.06 10.82 -4.60
C PRO A 524 -61.32 10.90 -3.73
N LYS A 525 -61.38 11.94 -2.89
CA LYS A 525 -62.50 12.21 -1.99
C LYS A 525 -63.78 12.54 -2.75
#